data_AF-A0A167WUS9-F1
#
_entry.id   AF-A0A167WUS9-F1
#
_cell.length_a   1.000
_cell.length_b   1.000
_cell.length_c   1.000
_cell.angle_alpha   90.00
_cell.angle_beta   90.00
_cell.angle_gamma   90.00
#
_symmetry.space_group_name_H-M   'P 1'
#
loop_
_entity.id
_entity.type
_entity.pdbx_description
1 polymer ?
#
loop_
_entity_poly.entity_id
_entity_poly.type
_entity_poly.pdbx_seq_one_letter_code
_entity_poly.pdbx_strand_id
1 'polypeptide(L)'
;MSRHRLFYADTLQGDEDINRILNVFRNVTISNSPPPPDVPSPSPTVITIFDSDSADEQDPTVTISDSESADVQDPTVISISDSDSDDHPIRDETTGERDYLVSGLETGCIESWHRAAHATQGIPGGNARRVTIIPPNDNRARRRNIVAWVVYEGLSPGIYDTWLAAKSQANQVPGNVHQGFTTCLAAEQGYILAYTLGCVRSLPPRGSTDPPPPAAAPTPAAILAVFTAVSDTFLGTDWHVVFKGLCPGVYPAWNFVAAQTKGISCAVYQKYPSRNAAQVAFRTAQRAGEVEYLI
;
A
#
# COMPACT_ATOMS: atom_id res chain seq x y z
N MET A 1 24.05 -4.22 -13.74
CA MET A 1 23.60 -2.86 -13.33
C MET A 1 22.22 -2.61 -13.92
N SER A 2 21.17 -2.67 -13.10
CA SER A 2 19.80 -2.43 -13.59
C SER A 2 19.60 -0.93 -13.77
N ARG A 3 19.42 -0.47 -15.01
CA ARG A 3 19.15 0.94 -15.31
C ARG A 3 17.72 1.26 -14.85
N HIS A 4 17.59 2.00 -13.75
CA HIS A 4 16.33 2.59 -13.31
C HIS A 4 15.95 3.73 -14.27
N ARG A 5 15.39 3.39 -15.43
CA ARG A 5 14.88 4.36 -16.39
C ARG A 5 13.43 4.63 -16.06
N LEU A 6 13.06 5.89 -15.79
CA LEU A 6 11.67 6.33 -15.88
C LEU A 6 11.27 6.15 -17.35
N PHE A 7 10.30 5.29 -17.62
CA PHE A 7 9.89 4.94 -18.97
C PHE A 7 9.05 6.05 -19.60
N TYR A 8 8.38 6.90 -18.80
CA TYR A 8 7.47 7.92 -19.32
C TYR A 8 7.61 9.32 -18.67
N ALA A 9 8.83 9.87 -18.69
CA ALA A 9 9.08 11.23 -18.18
C ALA A 9 8.15 12.31 -18.79
N ASP A 10 7.81 12.18 -20.07
CA ASP A 10 6.98 13.17 -20.78
C ASP A 10 5.49 13.10 -20.39
N THR A 11 4.95 11.91 -20.09
CA THR A 11 3.54 11.79 -19.69
C THR A 11 3.31 12.27 -18.26
N LEU A 12 4.32 12.14 -17.39
CA LEU A 12 4.29 12.68 -16.04
C LEU A 12 4.22 14.21 -16.03
N GLN A 13 4.80 14.88 -17.05
CA GLN A 13 4.79 16.34 -17.13
C GLN A 13 3.40 16.92 -17.36
N GLY A 14 2.51 16.17 -18.02
CA GLY A 14 1.12 16.56 -18.28
C GLY A 14 0.12 16.16 -17.19
N ASP A 15 0.55 15.41 -16.17
CA ASP A 15 -0.38 14.89 -15.15
C ASP A 15 -0.69 15.96 -14.08
N GLU A 16 -1.94 16.44 -14.08
CA GLU A 16 -2.37 17.51 -13.18
C GLU A 16 -2.33 17.10 -11.70
N ASP A 17 -2.70 15.85 -11.39
CA ASP A 17 -2.77 15.34 -10.01
C ASP A 17 -1.36 15.24 -9.39
N ILE A 18 -0.41 14.65 -10.13
CA ILE A 18 1.01 14.60 -9.73
C ILE A 18 1.59 15.99 -9.57
N ASN A 19 1.40 16.86 -10.56
CA ASN A 19 1.95 18.21 -10.53
C ASN A 19 1.40 19.01 -9.34
N ARG A 20 0.12 18.84 -9.02
CA ARG A 20 -0.51 19.46 -7.85
C ARG A 20 0.12 18.99 -6.55
N ILE A 21 0.35 17.69 -6.38
CA ILE A 21 0.98 17.14 -5.16
C ILE A 21 2.44 17.63 -5.03
N LEU A 22 3.21 17.54 -6.11
CA LEU A 22 4.62 17.94 -6.11
C LEU A 22 4.79 19.44 -5.83
N ASN A 23 3.89 20.28 -6.36
CA ASN A 23 3.89 21.70 -6.07
C ASN A 23 3.61 22.01 -4.60
N VAL A 24 2.66 21.31 -3.97
CA VAL A 24 2.41 21.45 -2.53
C VAL A 24 3.62 21.02 -1.72
N PHE A 25 4.25 19.90 -2.07
CA PHE A 25 5.45 19.42 -1.38
C PHE A 25 6.61 20.44 -1.40
N ARG A 26 6.86 21.06 -2.56
CA ARG A 26 7.87 22.13 -2.69
C ARG A 26 7.57 23.30 -1.76
N ASN A 27 6.31 23.69 -1.64
CA ASN A 27 5.90 24.81 -0.79
C ASN A 27 5.93 24.49 0.71
N VAL A 28 5.70 23.23 1.10
CA VAL A 28 5.82 22.78 2.50
C VAL A 28 7.26 22.85 2.99
N THR A 29 8.23 22.59 2.13
CA THR A 29 9.67 22.55 2.49
C THR A 29 10.25 23.96 2.72
N ILE A 30 9.66 25.01 2.13
CA ILE A 30 10.20 26.38 2.19
C ILE A 30 9.91 27.08 3.54
N SER A 31 9.06 26.53 4.41
CA SER A 31 8.68 27.20 5.65
C SER A 31 9.61 26.97 6.84
N ASN A 32 10.73 26.23 6.71
CA ASN A 32 11.73 26.08 7.77
C ASN A 32 13.16 26.19 7.20
N SER A 33 13.84 27.29 7.56
CA SER A 33 15.27 27.62 7.40
C SER A 33 15.61 28.71 6.34
N PRO A 34 16.47 29.71 6.67
CA PRO A 34 16.86 30.79 5.74
C PRO A 34 17.77 30.28 4.61
N PRO A 35 17.87 31.01 3.48
CA PRO A 35 18.64 30.56 2.33
C PRO A 35 20.15 30.49 2.66
N PRO A 36 20.86 29.45 2.21
CA PRO A 36 22.31 29.42 2.27
C PRO A 36 22.93 30.46 1.32
N PRO A 37 24.10 31.02 1.64
CA PRO A 37 24.78 31.95 0.74
C PRO A 37 25.25 31.26 -0.54
N ASP A 38 25.15 31.99 -1.65
CA ASP A 38 25.53 31.58 -3.01
C ASP A 38 26.85 30.82 -3.08
N VAL A 39 26.81 29.61 -3.63
CA VAL A 39 27.99 28.90 -4.16
C VAL A 39 27.66 28.42 -5.58
N PRO A 40 28.52 28.69 -6.58
CA PRO A 40 28.19 28.54 -7.99
C PRO A 40 28.05 27.08 -8.43
N SER A 41 27.08 26.86 -9.31
CA SER A 41 26.71 25.59 -9.94
C SER A 41 27.89 24.95 -10.70
N PRO A 42 28.29 23.71 -10.39
CA PRO A 42 29.18 22.95 -11.28
C PRO A 42 28.34 22.22 -12.34
N SER A 43 28.45 22.67 -13.59
CA SER A 43 28.19 21.82 -14.76
C SER A 43 29.16 20.64 -14.75
N PRO A 44 28.73 19.43 -15.16
CA PRO A 44 29.67 18.55 -15.85
C PRO A 44 29.03 17.83 -17.04
N THR A 45 29.56 18.02 -18.25
CA THR A 45 30.66 17.24 -18.86
C THR A 45 30.16 15.93 -19.46
N VAL A 46 30.01 15.95 -20.79
CA VAL A 46 29.86 14.77 -21.65
C VAL A 46 31.12 13.92 -21.52
N ILE A 47 30.99 12.67 -21.04
CA ILE A 47 32.08 11.69 -21.05
C ILE A 47 31.70 10.60 -22.06
N THR A 48 32.35 10.66 -23.22
CA THR A 48 32.45 9.58 -24.21
C THR A 48 33.49 8.56 -23.76
N ILE A 49 33.16 7.27 -23.81
CA ILE A 49 34.16 6.19 -23.78
C ILE A 49 33.75 5.11 -24.79
N PHE A 50 34.67 4.80 -25.70
CA PHE A 50 34.65 3.65 -26.60
C PHE A 50 35.53 2.52 -26.06
N ASP A 51 35.08 1.30 -26.40
CA ASP A 51 35.84 0.11 -26.85
C ASP A 51 36.15 -1.11 -25.94
N SER A 52 35.90 -2.26 -26.57
CA SER A 52 36.62 -3.54 -26.58
C SER A 52 36.35 -4.67 -25.55
N ASP A 53 35.58 -5.65 -26.05
CA ASP A 53 35.98 -7.03 -26.42
C ASP A 53 36.01 -8.23 -25.42
N SER A 54 35.53 -9.37 -25.97
CA SER A 54 35.84 -10.80 -25.74
C SER A 54 35.14 -11.70 -24.68
N ALA A 55 34.53 -12.76 -25.25
CA ALA A 55 34.50 -14.20 -24.88
C ALA A 55 33.75 -14.67 -23.62
N ASP A 56 33.20 -15.88 -23.49
CA ASP A 56 32.64 -16.95 -24.34
C ASP A 56 32.07 -18.00 -23.33
N GLU A 57 31.21 -18.90 -23.81
CA GLU A 57 30.90 -20.24 -23.28
C GLU A 57 29.92 -20.51 -22.09
N GLN A 58 28.88 -21.25 -22.50
CA GLN A 58 28.35 -22.52 -21.96
C GLN A 58 27.24 -22.55 -20.88
N ASP A 59 26.09 -23.08 -21.34
CA ASP A 59 24.95 -23.68 -20.62
C ASP A 59 25.32 -25.09 -20.10
N PRO A 60 24.62 -25.65 -19.09
CA PRO A 60 23.55 -26.59 -19.45
C PRO A 60 22.32 -26.59 -18.50
N THR A 61 21.15 -26.48 -19.13
CA THR A 61 19.98 -27.40 -19.06
C THR A 61 19.89 -28.38 -17.86
N VAL A 62 18.82 -28.27 -17.06
CA VAL A 62 18.25 -29.37 -16.25
C VAL A 62 16.72 -29.39 -16.37
N THR A 63 16.21 -30.50 -16.90
CA THR A 63 14.80 -30.87 -17.09
C THR A 63 14.36 -31.83 -15.98
N ILE A 64 13.25 -31.57 -15.28
CA ILE A 64 12.45 -32.58 -14.54
C ILE A 64 10.99 -32.07 -14.55
N SER A 65 10.14 -32.52 -15.46
CA SER A 65 9.22 -33.68 -15.39
C SER A 65 8.10 -33.56 -14.35
N ASP A 66 6.90 -33.32 -14.90
CA ASP A 66 5.58 -33.36 -14.26
C ASP A 66 5.20 -34.77 -13.77
N SER A 67 4.39 -34.82 -12.71
CA SER A 67 3.57 -35.98 -12.38
C SER A 67 2.26 -35.50 -11.75
N GLU A 68 1.22 -35.63 -12.56
CA GLU A 68 -0.19 -35.43 -12.24
C GLU A 68 -0.73 -36.74 -11.64
N SER A 69 -1.58 -36.67 -10.60
CA SER A 69 -2.36 -37.81 -10.13
C SER A 69 -3.66 -37.32 -9.51
N ALA A 70 -4.75 -37.90 -9.96
CA ALA A 70 -6.13 -37.48 -9.75
C ALA A 70 -6.82 -38.24 -8.60
N ASP A 71 -7.83 -37.55 -8.07
CA ASP A 71 -9.17 -38.03 -7.71
C ASP A 71 -9.46 -38.68 -6.34
N VAL A 72 -10.74 -38.50 -5.97
CA VAL A 72 -11.62 -39.29 -5.07
C VAL A 72 -12.13 -38.59 -3.79
N GLN A 73 -13.31 -38.00 -3.98
CA GLN A 73 -14.59 -38.15 -3.24
C GLN A 73 -14.82 -37.60 -1.80
N ASP A 74 -15.92 -36.84 -1.73
CA ASP A 74 -16.80 -36.41 -0.63
C ASP A 74 -17.48 -37.60 0.10
N PRO A 75 -17.89 -37.51 1.38
CA PRO A 75 -19.23 -36.98 1.75
C PRO A 75 -19.20 -36.19 3.10
N THR A 76 -20.15 -35.36 3.54
CA THR A 76 -21.59 -35.59 3.78
C THR A 76 -22.14 -34.29 4.40
N VAL A 77 -23.17 -33.68 3.82
CA VAL A 77 -23.85 -32.49 4.39
C VAL A 77 -25.11 -32.94 5.12
N ILE A 78 -25.19 -32.63 6.42
CA ILE A 78 -26.39 -32.80 7.24
C ILE A 78 -27.29 -31.59 7.00
N SER A 79 -28.43 -31.82 6.37
CA SER A 79 -29.54 -30.89 6.26
C SER A 79 -30.27 -30.78 7.60
N ILE A 80 -30.43 -29.57 8.11
CA ILE A 80 -31.48 -29.25 9.06
C ILE A 80 -32.18 -28.00 8.52
N SER A 81 -33.41 -28.20 8.11
CA SER A 81 -34.39 -27.14 7.84
C SER A 81 -35.23 -26.94 9.10
N ASP A 82 -35.37 -25.69 9.55
CA ASP A 82 -36.60 -25.24 10.17
C ASP A 82 -36.79 -23.74 9.97
N SER A 83 -38.05 -23.40 9.76
CA SER A 83 -38.63 -22.09 9.44
C SER A 83 -38.73 -21.23 10.70
N ASP A 84 -38.50 -19.92 10.60
CA ASP A 84 -39.54 -18.90 10.84
C ASP A 84 -39.03 -17.47 10.66
N SER A 85 -39.78 -16.70 9.86
CA SER A 85 -40.21 -15.32 10.05
C SER A 85 -39.38 -14.40 10.97
N ASP A 86 -38.60 -13.47 10.40
CA ASP A 86 -38.44 -12.14 11.00
C ASP A 86 -38.06 -11.07 9.96
N ASP A 87 -38.75 -9.95 10.10
CA ASP A 87 -38.72 -8.73 9.30
C ASP A 87 -37.33 -8.09 9.33
N HIS A 88 -36.58 -8.19 8.22
CA HIS A 88 -35.32 -7.48 8.05
C HIS A 88 -35.53 -6.27 7.13
N PRO A 89 -35.20 -5.05 7.59
CA PRO A 89 -35.24 -3.88 6.72
C PRO A 89 -34.27 -4.11 5.56
N ILE A 90 -34.75 -3.76 4.37
CA ILE A 90 -34.07 -3.89 3.07
C ILE A 90 -32.61 -3.45 3.21
N ARG A 91 -31.69 -4.43 3.19
CA ARG A 91 -30.24 -4.23 3.25
C ARG A 91 -29.77 -3.57 1.96
N ASP A 92 -29.15 -2.41 2.08
CA ASP A 92 -28.43 -1.76 1.00
C ASP A 92 -27.15 -2.58 0.74
N GLU A 93 -27.08 -3.27 -0.41
CA GLU A 93 -25.97 -4.16 -0.82
C GLU A 93 -24.69 -3.39 -1.21
N THR A 94 -24.37 -2.30 -0.51
CA THR A 94 -23.31 -1.37 -0.92
C THR A 94 -22.19 -1.27 0.10
N THR A 95 -21.62 -2.39 0.50
CA THR A 95 -20.16 -2.51 0.75
C THR A 95 -19.85 -3.95 1.13
N GLY A 96 -18.66 -4.44 0.80
CA GLY A 96 -18.11 -5.67 1.39
C GLY A 96 -17.75 -5.48 2.87
N GLU A 97 -18.66 -4.88 3.64
CA GLU A 97 -18.54 -4.66 5.07
C GLU A 97 -18.45 -6.01 5.77
N ARG A 98 -17.56 -6.04 6.75
CA ARG A 98 -17.16 -7.26 7.44
C ARG A 98 -17.71 -7.11 8.82
N ASP A 99 -18.63 -7.98 9.19
CA ASP A 99 -19.13 -8.01 10.55
C ASP A 99 -18.03 -8.51 11.49
N TYR A 100 -17.89 -7.86 12.65
CA TYR A 100 -16.98 -8.22 13.71
C TYR A 100 -17.77 -8.46 14.98
N LEU A 101 -17.63 -9.66 15.55
CA LEU A 101 -18.08 -9.93 16.90
C LEU A 101 -17.02 -9.39 17.87
N VAL A 102 -17.44 -8.47 18.72
CA VAL A 102 -16.58 -7.74 19.63
C VAL A 102 -16.97 -8.01 21.07
N SER A 103 -15.97 -8.13 21.95
CA SER A 103 -16.10 -8.07 23.40
C SER A 103 -15.06 -7.10 23.94
N GLY A 104 -15.48 -5.94 24.46
CA GLY A 104 -14.59 -4.89 24.96
C GLY A 104 -15.38 -3.75 25.59
N LEU A 105 -15.07 -2.51 25.21
CA LEU A 105 -15.86 -1.31 25.55
C LEU A 105 -17.31 -1.45 25.06
N GLU A 106 -17.46 -1.99 23.86
CA GLU A 106 -18.73 -2.39 23.27
C GLU A 106 -18.74 -3.92 23.15
N THR A 107 -19.91 -4.54 23.18
CA THR A 107 -20.07 -5.97 22.95
C THR A 107 -21.16 -6.21 21.92
N GLY A 108 -20.94 -7.12 20.98
CA GLY A 108 -21.91 -7.46 19.93
C GLY A 108 -21.31 -7.43 18.53
N CYS A 109 -22.17 -7.35 17.51
CA CYS A 109 -21.78 -7.26 16.12
C CYS A 109 -21.49 -5.80 15.74
N ILE A 110 -20.33 -5.54 15.16
CA ILE A 110 -19.88 -4.23 14.67
C ILE A 110 -19.49 -4.38 13.20
N GLU A 111 -20.04 -3.55 12.33
CA GLU A 111 -19.94 -3.67 10.86
C GLU A 111 -18.57 -3.22 10.31
N SER A 112 -17.78 -2.52 11.11
CA SER A 112 -16.52 -1.91 10.67
C SER A 112 -15.32 -2.31 11.53
N TRP A 113 -14.17 -2.53 10.87
CA TRP A 113 -12.94 -2.93 11.56
C TRP A 113 -12.42 -1.82 12.47
N HIS A 114 -12.49 -0.56 12.02
CA HIS A 114 -11.94 0.55 12.78
C HIS A 114 -12.68 0.76 14.12
N ARG A 115 -14.01 0.64 14.12
CA ARG A 115 -14.81 0.71 15.34
C ARG A 115 -14.60 -0.53 16.21
N ALA A 116 -14.55 -1.72 15.62
CA ALA A 116 -14.24 -2.95 16.35
C ALA A 116 -12.86 -2.90 17.04
N ALA A 117 -11.85 -2.35 16.36
CA ALA A 117 -10.53 -2.13 16.92
C ALA A 117 -10.56 -1.06 18.03
N HIS A 118 -11.26 0.05 17.83
CA HIS A 118 -11.44 1.07 18.86
C HIS A 118 -12.10 0.50 20.13
N ALA A 119 -13.13 -0.33 19.98
CA ALA A 119 -13.84 -0.95 21.09
C ALA A 119 -13.03 -2.00 21.86
N THR A 120 -11.89 -2.47 21.34
CA THR A 120 -11.15 -3.60 21.93
C THR A 120 -9.73 -3.28 22.36
N GLN A 121 -9.06 -2.35 21.68
CA GLN A 121 -7.67 -2.02 21.97
C GLN A 121 -7.51 -1.40 23.37
N GLY A 122 -6.56 -1.93 24.15
CA GLY A 122 -6.27 -1.45 25.51
C GLY A 122 -7.28 -1.89 26.56
N ILE A 123 -8.34 -2.62 26.19
CA ILE A 123 -9.35 -3.14 27.12
C ILE A 123 -8.94 -4.53 27.61
N PRO A 124 -8.82 -4.78 28.94
CA PRO A 124 -8.58 -6.12 29.45
C PRO A 124 -9.66 -7.10 29.01
N GLY A 125 -9.26 -8.21 28.36
CA GLY A 125 -10.21 -9.16 27.76
C GLY A 125 -10.82 -8.71 26.43
N GLY A 126 -10.39 -7.56 25.91
CA GLY A 126 -10.78 -7.03 24.61
C GLY A 126 -10.49 -8.00 23.46
N ASN A 127 -11.50 -8.36 22.67
CA ASN A 127 -11.36 -9.26 21.53
C ASN A 127 -12.30 -8.85 20.39
N ALA A 128 -11.78 -8.87 19.17
CA ALA A 128 -12.54 -8.65 17.94
C ALA A 128 -12.32 -9.84 17.00
N ARG A 129 -13.40 -10.53 16.66
CA ARG A 129 -13.39 -11.65 15.72
C ARG A 129 -14.23 -11.32 14.50
N ARG A 130 -13.63 -11.40 13.31
CA ARG A 130 -14.40 -11.28 12.06
C ARG A 130 -15.39 -12.43 11.92
N VAL A 131 -16.65 -12.09 11.72
CA VAL A 131 -17.73 -13.02 11.39
C VAL A 131 -17.92 -12.98 9.88
N THR A 132 -17.78 -14.14 9.26
CA THR A 132 -17.49 -14.25 7.83
C THR A 132 -18.74 -14.07 6.96
N ILE A 133 -18.68 -13.11 6.03
CA ILE A 133 -19.23 -13.27 4.69
C ILE A 133 -18.02 -13.35 3.75
N ILE A 134 -17.80 -14.48 3.05
CA ILE A 134 -16.75 -14.59 2.02
C ILE A 134 -17.38 -14.18 0.69
N PRO A 135 -17.27 -12.92 0.23
CA PRO A 135 -17.47 -12.64 -1.17
C PRO A 135 -16.37 -13.31 -2.00
N PRO A 136 -16.64 -13.71 -3.25
CA PRO A 136 -15.65 -14.29 -4.15
C PRO A 136 -14.37 -13.45 -4.22
N ASN A 137 -13.22 -14.13 -4.17
CA ASN A 137 -11.92 -13.49 -4.14
C ASN A 137 -11.53 -12.89 -5.50
N ASP A 138 -12.00 -11.68 -5.79
CA ASP A 138 -11.71 -10.95 -7.04
C ASP A 138 -10.21 -10.56 -7.19
N ASN A 139 -9.40 -10.79 -6.14
CA ASN A 139 -7.95 -10.54 -6.22
C ASN A 139 -7.25 -11.42 -7.26
N ARG A 140 -7.81 -12.58 -7.65
CA ARG A 140 -7.22 -13.40 -8.72
C ARG A 140 -7.30 -12.70 -10.08
N ALA A 141 -8.42 -12.06 -10.41
CA ALA A 141 -8.59 -11.34 -11.67
C ALA A 141 -7.65 -10.14 -11.72
N ARG A 142 -7.61 -9.33 -10.66
CA ARG A 142 -6.72 -8.17 -10.59
C ARG A 142 -5.24 -8.52 -10.70
N ARG A 143 -4.79 -9.62 -10.08
CA ARG A 143 -3.38 -10.06 -10.17
C ARG A 143 -2.95 -10.42 -11.59
N ARG A 144 -3.88 -10.80 -12.47
CA ARG A 144 -3.59 -11.08 -13.89
C ARG A 144 -3.35 -9.80 -14.71
N ASN A 145 -3.82 -8.65 -14.23
CA ASN A 145 -3.73 -7.37 -14.94
C ASN A 145 -2.60 -6.47 -14.42
N ILE A 146 -1.74 -6.96 -13.53
CA ILE A 146 -0.60 -6.19 -13.03
C ILE A 146 0.49 -6.19 -14.09
N VAL A 147 0.86 -5.00 -14.57
CA VAL A 147 1.88 -4.80 -15.62
C VAL A 147 3.19 -4.25 -15.07
N ALA A 148 3.18 -3.70 -13.85
CA ALA A 148 4.36 -3.14 -13.20
C ALA A 148 4.31 -3.37 -11.69
N TRP A 149 5.47 -3.59 -11.08
CA TRP A 149 5.66 -3.80 -9.66
C TRP A 149 6.62 -2.76 -9.12
N VAL A 150 6.20 -2.03 -8.09
CA VAL A 150 7.04 -1.04 -7.41
C VAL A 150 7.48 -1.62 -6.09
N VAL A 151 8.79 -1.66 -5.87
CA VAL A 151 9.41 -1.93 -4.58
C VAL A 151 9.80 -0.59 -3.98
N TYR A 152 9.08 -0.16 -2.95
CA TYR A 152 9.35 1.07 -2.21
C TYR A 152 10.40 0.83 -1.13
N GLU A 153 10.27 -0.27 -0.41
CA GLU A 153 11.23 -0.70 0.59
C GLU A 153 11.67 -2.14 0.30
N GLY A 154 12.98 -2.35 0.10
CA GLY A 154 13.54 -3.61 -0.36
C GLY A 154 15.06 -3.54 -0.49
N LEU A 155 15.72 -4.57 -1.05
CA LEU A 155 17.17 -4.58 -1.27
C LEU A 155 17.58 -3.47 -2.25
N SER A 156 16.89 -3.41 -3.39
CA SER A 156 16.98 -2.35 -4.36
C SER A 156 15.56 -1.85 -4.63
N PRO A 157 15.15 -0.69 -4.08
CA PRO A 157 13.90 -0.06 -4.47
C PRO A 157 13.90 0.31 -5.96
N GLY A 158 12.72 0.31 -6.56
CA GLY A 158 12.57 0.63 -7.97
C GLY A 158 11.28 0.09 -8.57
N ILE A 159 11.14 0.26 -9.88
CA ILE A 159 10.02 -0.22 -10.68
C ILE A 159 10.51 -1.40 -11.52
N TYR A 160 9.73 -2.47 -11.53
CA TYR A 160 10.00 -3.74 -12.19
C TYR A 160 8.84 -4.10 -13.10
N ASP A 161 9.15 -4.64 -14.27
CA ASP A 161 8.18 -5.12 -15.26
C ASP A 161 7.54 -6.47 -14.86
N THR A 162 8.23 -7.25 -14.04
CA THR A 162 7.82 -8.60 -13.66
C THR A 162 7.82 -8.78 -12.15
N TRP A 163 6.88 -9.59 -11.67
CA TRP A 163 6.86 -9.98 -10.26
C TRP A 163 8.13 -10.74 -9.88
N LEU A 164 8.68 -11.58 -10.77
CA LEU A 164 9.88 -12.34 -10.48
C LEU A 164 11.07 -11.43 -10.13
N ALA A 165 11.28 -10.35 -10.90
CA ALA A 165 12.31 -9.37 -10.62
C ALA A 165 12.03 -8.62 -9.30
N ALA A 166 10.82 -8.11 -9.08
CA ALA A 166 10.45 -7.42 -7.84
C ALA A 166 10.56 -8.33 -6.59
N LYS A 167 10.13 -9.59 -6.70
CA LYS A 167 10.14 -10.58 -5.63
C LYS A 167 11.53 -10.80 -5.06
N SER A 168 12.55 -10.84 -5.92
CA SER A 168 13.95 -10.97 -5.51
C SER A 168 14.43 -9.82 -4.62
N GLN A 169 13.81 -8.64 -4.75
CA GLN A 169 14.16 -7.42 -4.01
C GLN A 169 13.35 -7.25 -2.72
N ALA A 170 12.20 -7.92 -2.60
CA ALA A 170 11.28 -7.76 -1.47
C ALA A 170 11.25 -8.96 -0.51
N ASN A 171 11.19 -10.21 -1.00
CA ASN A 171 10.80 -11.36 -0.18
C ASN A 171 11.77 -11.71 0.96
N GLN A 172 13.07 -11.44 0.80
CA GLN A 172 14.09 -11.71 1.81
C GLN A 172 14.41 -10.49 2.68
N VAL A 173 13.55 -9.47 2.65
CA VAL A 173 13.73 -8.22 3.38
C VAL A 173 12.63 -8.05 4.41
N PRO A 174 12.95 -8.13 5.71
CA PRO A 174 11.98 -7.84 6.76
C PRO A 174 11.42 -6.42 6.60
N GLY A 175 10.10 -6.31 6.62
CA GLY A 175 9.43 -5.03 6.44
C GLY A 175 9.46 -4.50 5.00
N ASN A 176 9.73 -5.29 3.98
CA ASN A 176 9.57 -4.80 2.61
C ASN A 176 8.18 -4.17 2.37
N VAL A 177 8.13 -3.18 1.47
CA VAL A 177 6.90 -2.53 1.02
C VAL A 177 6.94 -2.53 -0.49
N HIS A 178 5.97 -3.21 -1.11
CA HIS A 178 5.84 -3.30 -2.55
C HIS A 178 4.37 -3.25 -2.96
N GLN A 179 4.10 -2.84 -4.20
CA GLN A 179 2.75 -2.78 -4.75
C GLN A 179 2.78 -3.06 -6.25
N GLY A 180 1.81 -3.84 -6.72
CA GLY A 180 1.56 -4.05 -8.15
C GLY A 180 0.55 -3.04 -8.70
N PHE A 181 0.79 -2.56 -9.91
CA PHE A 181 -0.01 -1.59 -10.63
C PHE A 181 -0.49 -2.15 -11.97
N THR A 182 -1.69 -1.75 -12.38
CA THR A 182 -2.29 -2.15 -13.67
C THR A 182 -1.82 -1.29 -14.84
N THR A 183 -1.15 -0.17 -14.57
CA THR A 183 -0.53 0.69 -15.59
C THR A 183 0.88 1.08 -15.15
N CYS A 184 1.80 1.22 -16.12
CA CYS A 184 3.15 1.71 -15.85
C CYS A 184 3.15 3.15 -15.34
N LEU A 185 2.25 4.00 -15.87
CA LEU A 185 2.11 5.38 -15.41
C LEU A 185 1.80 5.43 -13.91
N ALA A 186 0.83 4.66 -13.41
CA ALA A 186 0.51 4.64 -11.99
C ALA A 186 1.68 4.13 -11.12
N ALA A 187 2.46 3.17 -11.63
CA ALA A 187 3.67 2.71 -10.95
C ALA A 187 4.73 3.81 -10.82
N GLU A 188 4.98 4.56 -11.90
CA GLU A 188 5.93 5.67 -11.91
C GLU A 188 5.48 6.81 -11.01
N GLN A 189 4.20 7.18 -11.11
CA GLN A 189 3.59 8.18 -10.25
C GLN A 189 3.74 7.82 -8.77
N GLY A 190 3.40 6.58 -8.42
CA GLY A 190 3.52 6.05 -7.07
C GLY A 190 4.97 6.10 -6.58
N TYR A 191 5.91 5.66 -7.40
CA TYR A 191 7.35 5.66 -7.07
C TYR A 191 7.91 7.06 -6.86
N ILE A 192 7.63 8.01 -7.78
CA ILE A 192 8.10 9.39 -7.68
C ILE A 192 7.54 10.04 -6.42
N LEU A 193 6.24 9.88 -6.15
CA LEU A 193 5.63 10.45 -4.95
C LEU A 193 6.21 9.85 -3.68
N ALA A 194 6.36 8.52 -3.63
CA ALA A 194 7.00 7.86 -2.50
C ALA A 194 8.44 8.34 -2.30
N TYR A 195 9.20 8.52 -3.38
CA TYR A 195 10.56 9.06 -3.32
C TYR A 195 10.58 10.47 -2.75
N THR A 196 9.69 11.36 -3.24
CA THR A 196 9.59 12.74 -2.76
C THR A 196 9.21 12.82 -1.28
N LEU A 197 8.35 11.91 -0.80
CA LEU A 197 7.91 11.86 0.60
C LEU A 197 8.91 11.09 1.51
N GLY A 198 10.04 10.62 0.99
CA GLY A 198 11.02 9.86 1.77
C GLY A 198 10.57 8.44 2.14
N CYS A 199 9.57 7.89 1.45
CA CYS A 199 9.04 6.54 1.67
C CYS A 199 9.80 5.45 0.91
N VAL A 200 10.82 5.80 0.11
CA VAL A 200 11.65 4.86 -0.65
C VAL A 200 12.93 4.57 0.11
N ARG A 201 13.20 3.30 0.44
CA ARG A 201 14.31 2.91 1.32
C ARG A 201 14.95 1.58 0.92
N SER A 202 16.27 1.58 0.77
CA SER A 202 17.04 0.34 0.71
C SER A 202 17.15 -0.25 2.11
N LEU A 203 16.67 -1.47 2.29
CA LEU A 203 16.65 -2.17 3.56
C LEU A 203 17.69 -3.29 3.58
N PRO A 204 18.28 -3.59 4.75
CA PRO A 204 19.23 -4.68 4.87
C PRO A 204 18.56 -6.05 4.63
N PRO A 205 19.30 -7.04 4.11
CA PRO A 205 18.80 -8.39 3.94
C PRO A 205 18.48 -9.03 5.29
N ARG A 206 17.56 -10.00 5.31
CA ARG A 206 17.24 -10.78 6.51
C ARG A 206 18.53 -11.38 7.10
N GLY A 207 18.75 -11.14 8.40
CA GLY A 207 19.91 -11.64 9.12
C GLY A 207 21.13 -10.73 9.05
N SER A 208 21.10 -9.62 8.30
CA SER A 208 22.10 -8.56 8.45
C SER A 208 21.96 -7.90 9.83
N THR A 209 23.10 -7.50 10.39
CA THR A 209 23.21 -6.71 11.62
C THR A 209 23.13 -5.21 11.39
N ASP A 210 23.08 -4.77 10.12
CA ASP A 210 23.01 -3.36 9.78
C ASP A 210 21.67 -2.79 10.24
N PRO A 211 21.67 -1.63 10.92
CA PRO A 211 20.42 -0.98 11.30
C PRO A 211 19.68 -0.55 10.04
N PRO A 212 18.35 -0.73 9.97
CA PRO A 212 17.58 -0.20 8.86
C PRO A 212 17.65 1.33 8.87
N PRO A 213 17.57 1.99 7.69
CA PRO A 213 17.48 3.43 7.63
C PRO A 213 16.25 3.95 8.38
N PRO A 214 16.27 5.21 8.85
CA PRO A 214 15.13 5.82 9.52
C PRO A 214 13.82 5.65 8.74
N ALA A 215 12.70 5.55 9.46
CA ALA A 215 11.37 5.56 8.85
C ALA A 215 11.07 6.91 8.20
N ALA A 216 10.17 6.91 7.22
CA ALA A 216 9.69 8.13 6.61
C ALA A 216 9.04 9.04 7.66
N ALA A 217 9.17 10.35 7.49
CA ALA A 217 8.47 11.30 8.33
C ALA A 217 6.94 11.17 8.14
N PRO A 218 6.14 11.58 9.14
CA PRO A 218 4.69 11.66 8.99
C PRO A 218 4.29 12.47 7.75
N THR A 219 3.27 12.02 7.03
CA THR A 219 2.81 12.71 5.82
C THR A 219 2.32 14.13 6.18
N PRO A 220 2.81 15.20 5.54
CA PRO A 220 2.35 16.55 5.86
C PRO A 220 0.85 16.74 5.61
N ALA A 221 0.15 17.46 6.49
CA ALA A 221 -1.29 17.70 6.38
C ALA A 221 -1.70 18.33 5.04
N ALA A 222 -0.86 19.21 4.47
CA ALA A 222 -1.09 19.80 3.16
C ALA A 222 -1.12 18.75 2.04
N ILE A 223 -0.30 17.70 2.12
CA ILE A 223 -0.29 16.60 1.15
C ILE A 223 -1.54 15.73 1.31
N LEU A 224 -1.96 15.45 2.55
CA LEU A 224 -3.22 14.74 2.80
C LEU A 224 -4.41 15.48 2.21
N ALA A 225 -4.48 16.81 2.36
CA ALA A 225 -5.53 17.61 1.74
C ALA A 225 -5.56 17.42 0.21
N VAL A 226 -4.40 17.38 -0.44
CA VAL A 226 -4.33 17.11 -1.90
C VAL A 226 -4.79 15.70 -2.24
N PHE A 227 -4.40 14.67 -1.47
CA PHE A 227 -4.88 13.29 -1.70
C PHE A 227 -6.41 13.19 -1.64
N THR A 228 -7.09 14.01 -0.85
CA THR A 228 -8.56 14.02 -0.85
C THR A 228 -9.16 14.69 -2.10
N ALA A 229 -8.36 15.44 -2.86
CA ALA A 229 -8.80 16.22 -4.02
C ALA A 229 -8.42 15.64 -5.39
N VAL A 230 -7.48 14.67 -5.45
CA VAL A 230 -7.10 14.00 -6.72
C VAL A 230 -8.20 13.10 -7.27
N SER A 231 -8.04 12.62 -8.50
CA SER A 231 -8.99 11.71 -9.14
C SER A 231 -9.18 10.39 -8.37
N ASP A 232 -10.38 9.81 -8.44
CA ASP A 232 -10.70 8.54 -7.74
C ASP A 232 -9.87 7.34 -8.23
N THR A 233 -9.30 7.42 -9.44
CA THR A 233 -8.43 6.40 -10.04
C THR A 233 -6.94 6.66 -9.83
N PHE A 234 -6.59 7.70 -9.06
CA PHE A 234 -5.21 8.10 -8.82
C PHE A 234 -4.42 6.97 -8.13
N LEU A 235 -3.37 6.48 -8.78
CA LEU A 235 -2.54 5.34 -8.36
C LEU A 235 -3.27 3.99 -8.24
N GLY A 236 -4.52 3.90 -8.68
CA GLY A 236 -5.32 2.68 -8.67
C GLY A 236 -6.77 2.91 -8.26
N THR A 237 -7.50 1.81 -8.05
CA THR A 237 -8.93 1.84 -7.67
C THR A 237 -9.14 1.81 -6.16
N ASP A 238 -8.14 1.37 -5.40
CA ASP A 238 -8.29 1.13 -3.97
C ASP A 238 -7.78 2.31 -3.16
N TRP A 239 -8.62 2.78 -2.25
CA TRP A 239 -8.30 3.83 -1.30
C TRP A 239 -8.13 3.25 0.09
N HIS A 240 -7.36 3.94 0.92
CA HIS A 240 -7.04 3.46 2.25
C HIS A 240 -7.25 4.56 3.27
N VAL A 241 -7.67 4.17 4.46
CA VAL A 241 -7.84 5.08 5.60
C VAL A 241 -6.95 4.57 6.71
N VAL A 242 -6.12 5.46 7.26
CA VAL A 242 -5.45 5.27 8.54
C VAL A 242 -6.31 5.97 9.59
N PHE A 243 -6.89 5.20 10.50
CA PHE A 243 -7.66 5.71 11.64
C PHE A 243 -6.75 5.95 12.83
N LYS A 244 -5.80 5.04 13.07
CA LYS A 244 -4.79 5.16 14.10
C LYS A 244 -3.39 4.90 13.54
N GLY A 245 -2.45 5.82 13.76
CA GLY A 245 -1.08 5.73 13.24
C GLY A 245 -0.32 7.04 13.41
N LEU A 246 0.87 7.15 12.80
CA LEU A 246 1.69 8.38 12.84
C LEU A 246 0.95 9.59 12.26
N CYS A 247 0.18 9.37 11.19
CA CYS A 247 -0.61 10.39 10.53
C CYS A 247 -1.93 9.80 10.02
N PRO A 248 -3.01 9.86 10.82
CA PRO A 248 -4.33 9.45 10.36
C PRO A 248 -4.81 10.28 9.17
N GLY A 249 -5.50 9.64 8.23
CA GLY A 249 -5.93 10.27 6.99
C GLY A 249 -6.33 9.30 5.91
N VAL A 250 -6.66 9.85 4.73
CA VAL A 250 -7.05 9.10 3.53
C VAL A 250 -5.89 9.08 2.55
N TYR A 251 -5.54 7.88 2.05
CA TYR A 251 -4.36 7.62 1.24
C TYR A 251 -4.73 6.90 -0.07
N PRO A 252 -4.10 7.25 -1.20
CA PRO A 252 -4.41 6.67 -2.51
C PRO A 252 -3.76 5.30 -2.74
N ALA A 253 -2.79 4.90 -1.92
CA ALA A 253 -2.04 3.65 -2.12
C ALA A 253 -1.46 3.09 -0.82
N TRP A 254 -1.17 1.78 -0.83
CA TRP A 254 -0.71 1.03 0.33
C TRP A 254 0.64 1.49 0.86
N ASN A 255 1.56 1.90 -0.02
CA ASN A 255 2.90 2.35 0.37
C ASN A 255 2.86 3.54 1.34
N PHE A 256 1.93 4.48 1.15
CA PHE A 256 1.80 5.63 2.05
C PHE A 256 1.21 5.21 3.41
N VAL A 257 0.22 4.31 3.40
CA VAL A 257 -0.36 3.73 4.63
C VAL A 257 0.70 2.98 5.44
N ALA A 258 1.51 2.18 4.76
CA ALA A 258 2.58 1.43 5.38
C ALA A 258 3.57 2.37 6.09
N ALA A 259 3.94 3.49 5.47
CA ALA A 259 4.80 4.49 6.09
C ALA A 259 4.22 5.09 7.38
N GLN A 260 2.89 5.13 7.54
CA GLN A 260 2.23 5.70 8.73
C GLN A 260 1.89 4.67 9.82
N THR A 261 1.94 3.38 9.51
CA THR A 261 1.40 2.32 10.39
C THR A 261 2.41 1.23 10.71
N LYS A 262 3.43 1.05 9.86
CA LYS A 262 4.40 -0.04 10.01
C LYS A 262 5.31 0.23 11.21
N GLY A 263 5.42 -0.76 12.10
CA GLY A 263 6.19 -0.65 13.34
C GLY A 263 5.46 0.09 14.46
N ILE A 264 4.23 0.55 14.21
CA ILE A 264 3.41 1.26 15.19
C ILE A 264 2.43 0.27 15.81
N SER A 265 2.56 0.04 17.12
CA SER A 265 1.65 -0.83 17.86
C SER A 265 0.24 -0.25 17.82
N CYS A 266 -0.77 -1.12 17.71
CA CYS A 266 -2.19 -0.73 17.68
C CYS A 266 -2.61 0.16 16.51
N ALA A 267 -1.79 0.31 15.46
CA ALA A 267 -2.21 1.02 14.26
C ALA A 267 -3.45 0.38 13.63
N VAL A 268 -4.40 1.21 13.18
CA VAL A 268 -5.68 0.79 12.61
C VAL A 268 -5.85 1.44 11.25
N TYR A 269 -6.00 0.60 10.22
CA TYR A 269 -6.27 1.05 8.86
C TYR A 269 -7.27 0.13 8.16
N GLN A 270 -7.92 0.64 7.12
CA GLN A 270 -8.86 -0.13 6.30
C GLN A 270 -8.80 0.31 4.84
N LYS A 271 -9.11 -0.62 3.93
CA LYS A 271 -9.17 -0.39 2.50
C LYS A 271 -10.61 -0.21 2.03
N TYR A 272 -10.82 0.67 1.05
CA TYR A 272 -12.09 1.06 0.48
C TYR A 272 -12.03 1.05 -1.05
N PRO A 273 -13.14 0.79 -1.74
CA PRO A 273 -13.18 0.70 -3.20
C PRO A 273 -13.22 2.08 -3.91
N SER A 274 -13.37 3.17 -3.17
CA SER A 274 -13.39 4.53 -3.73
C SER A 274 -12.90 5.56 -2.72
N ARG A 275 -12.47 6.71 -3.24
CA ARG A 275 -12.04 7.86 -2.43
C ARG A 275 -13.17 8.37 -1.56
N ASN A 276 -14.38 8.50 -2.13
CA ASN A 276 -15.53 9.00 -1.39
C ASN A 276 -15.89 8.08 -0.22
N ALA A 277 -15.89 6.76 -0.43
CA ALA A 277 -16.14 5.79 0.65
C ALA A 277 -15.10 5.90 1.76
N ALA A 278 -13.82 6.01 1.41
CA ALA A 278 -12.74 6.24 2.37
C ALA A 278 -12.93 7.56 3.15
N GLN A 279 -13.31 8.64 2.47
CA GLN A 279 -13.50 9.96 3.07
C GLN A 279 -14.74 10.03 3.99
N VAL A 280 -15.81 9.32 3.64
CA VAL A 280 -16.98 9.16 4.51
C VAL A 280 -16.57 8.41 5.77
N ALA A 281 -15.93 7.25 5.63
CA ALA A 281 -15.49 6.44 6.77
C ALA A 281 -14.57 7.22 7.72
N PHE A 282 -13.57 7.93 7.17
CA PHE A 282 -12.66 8.74 7.99
C PHE A 282 -13.39 9.85 8.75
N ARG A 283 -14.32 10.58 8.10
CA ARG A 283 -15.11 11.63 8.76
C ARG A 283 -16.03 11.07 9.85
N THR A 284 -16.63 9.91 9.61
CA THR A 284 -17.48 9.23 10.60
C THR A 284 -16.66 8.87 11.84
N ALA A 285 -15.52 8.21 11.66
CA ALA A 285 -14.61 7.87 12.76
C ALA A 285 -14.09 9.12 13.49
N GLN A 286 -13.78 10.19 12.76
CA GLN A 286 -13.33 11.45 13.36
C GLN A 286 -14.42 12.09 14.24
N ARG A 287 -15.68 12.07 13.81
CA ARG A 287 -16.82 12.56 14.61
C ARG A 287 -17.09 11.69 15.83
N ALA A 288 -16.82 10.39 15.72
CA ALA A 288 -16.96 9.43 16.81
C ALA A 288 -15.77 9.47 17.81
N GLY A 289 -14.71 10.23 17.52
CA GLY A 289 -13.52 10.28 18.37
C GLY A 289 -12.62 9.04 18.26
N GLU A 290 -12.74 8.29 17.16
CA GLU A 290 -12.03 7.02 16.95
C GLU A 290 -10.68 7.19 16.22
N VAL A 291 -10.38 8.42 15.79
CA VAL A 291 -9.13 8.78 15.08
C VAL A 291 -8.06 9.21 16.08
N GLU A 292 -6.87 8.59 16.01
CA GLU A 292 -5.84 8.74 17.03
C GLU A 292 -4.42 8.82 16.42
N TYR A 293 -3.62 9.78 16.90
CA TYR A 293 -2.21 9.87 16.57
C TYR A 293 -1.40 8.99 17.52
N LEU A 294 -0.59 8.10 16.97
CA LEU A 294 0.26 7.17 17.71
C LEU A 294 1.72 7.59 17.58
N ILE A 295 2.51 7.38 18.63
CA ILE A 295 3.94 7.71 18.74
C ILE A 295 4.74 6.43 18.96
#